data_AF-A0A6A4I4U7-F1
#
_entry.id   AF-A0A6A4I4U7-F1
#
_cell.length_a   1.000
_cell.length_b   1.000
_cell.length_c   1.000
_cell.angle_alpha   90.00
_cell.angle_beta   90.00
_cell.angle_gamma   90.00
#
_symmetry.space_group_name_H-M   'P 1'
#
loop_
_entity.id
_entity.type
_entity.pdbx_description
1 polymer ?
#
loop_
_entity_poly.entity_id
_entity_poly.type
_entity_poly.pdbx_seq_one_letter_code
_entity_poly.pdbx_strand_id
1 'polypeptide(L)'
;MFKISALALSAILFAGVSANPLRRDTCNPNAQGNPVFILNEATGLEWAAPNMFNIIGEPYAGSLEFPGWKIPQTGEFPTSYFIEDIATPGMTATINAGELDLDTLNNEIFQPNQVFTISCTFCGTDVSPGNILASGCVIGPFNVSNACIRIGPDAGDPLRNFGCSTVRDNEVYTIMT
;
A
#
# COMPACT_ATOMS: atom_id res chain seq x y z
N MET A 1 3.40 -44.65 -51.46
CA MET A 1 2.44 -44.12 -50.46
C MET A 1 3.24 -43.62 -49.26
N PHE A 2 3.11 -42.32 -48.97
CA PHE A 2 3.69 -41.62 -47.83
C PHE A 2 3.11 -42.13 -46.51
N LYS A 3 3.92 -42.12 -45.43
CA LYS A 3 3.50 -41.79 -44.07
C LYS A 3 4.72 -41.37 -43.24
N ILE A 4 4.93 -40.06 -43.17
CA ILE A 4 5.82 -39.40 -42.21
C ILE A 4 5.00 -39.21 -40.94
N SER A 5 5.38 -39.86 -39.83
CA SER A 5 4.80 -39.56 -38.52
C SER A 5 5.78 -38.69 -37.74
N ALA A 6 5.45 -37.41 -37.66
CA ALA A 6 6.10 -36.44 -36.78
C ALA A 6 5.57 -36.64 -35.34
N LEU A 7 6.46 -36.96 -34.41
CA LEU A 7 6.17 -36.87 -32.97
C LEU A 7 6.64 -35.48 -32.51
N ALA A 8 5.67 -34.59 -32.30
CA ALA A 8 5.91 -33.24 -31.82
C ALA A 8 6.20 -33.23 -30.30
N LEU A 9 7.16 -32.38 -29.94
CA LEU A 9 7.57 -31.98 -28.59
C LEU A 9 6.38 -31.59 -27.69
N SER A 10 6.45 -31.94 -26.41
CA SER A 10 5.82 -31.15 -25.35
C SER A 10 6.79 -31.04 -24.18
N ALA A 11 7.53 -29.93 -24.15
CA ALA A 11 8.26 -29.51 -22.97
C ALA A 11 7.28 -28.74 -22.08
N ILE A 12 6.85 -29.37 -20.98
CA ILE A 12 6.07 -28.70 -19.95
C ILE A 12 7.06 -27.83 -19.16
N LEU A 13 7.09 -26.53 -19.45
CA LEU A 13 7.76 -25.55 -18.60
C LEU A 13 6.91 -25.38 -17.35
N PHE A 14 7.32 -26.01 -16.25
CA PHE A 14 6.84 -25.64 -14.93
C PHE A 14 7.43 -24.27 -14.58
N ALA A 15 6.67 -23.21 -14.85
CA ALA A 15 6.91 -21.93 -14.19
C ALA A 15 6.69 -22.17 -12.70
N GLY A 16 7.79 -22.22 -11.93
CA GLY A 16 7.73 -22.27 -10.48
C GLY A 16 7.06 -20.99 -10.00
N VAL A 17 5.81 -21.10 -9.53
CA VAL A 17 5.19 -20.05 -8.72
C VAL A 17 5.96 -20.05 -7.41
N SER A 18 6.86 -19.07 -7.25
CA SER A 18 7.50 -18.79 -5.97
C SER A 18 6.45 -18.22 -5.03
N ALA A 19 5.68 -19.08 -4.39
CA ALA A 19 4.90 -18.71 -3.23
C ALA A 19 5.88 -18.51 -2.07
N ASN A 20 6.21 -17.26 -1.75
CA ASN A 20 7.01 -16.95 -0.58
C ASN A 20 6.21 -17.35 0.68
N PRO A 21 6.66 -18.32 1.48
CA PRO A 21 5.95 -18.69 2.69
C PRO A 21 6.00 -17.54 3.70
N LEU A 22 4.82 -17.11 4.15
CA LEU A 22 4.59 -16.09 5.17
C LEU A 22 5.13 -16.54 6.53
N ARG A 23 6.36 -16.13 6.86
CA ARG A 23 6.75 -15.58 8.16
C ARG A 23 8.16 -14.97 8.07
N ARG A 24 8.29 -13.81 7.42
CA ARG A 24 9.37 -12.86 7.72
C ARG A 24 8.91 -12.06 8.93
N ASP A 25 9.82 -11.75 9.86
CA ASP A 25 9.55 -10.81 10.94
C ASP A 25 8.99 -9.52 10.33
N THR A 26 7.68 -9.31 10.50
CA THR A 26 7.03 -8.10 10.01
C THR A 26 7.31 -6.98 10.99
N CYS A 27 7.58 -5.80 10.47
CA CYS A 27 7.80 -4.61 11.26
C CYS A 27 6.73 -3.56 10.95
N ASN A 28 6.63 -2.59 11.85
CA ASN A 28 5.72 -1.47 11.74
C ASN A 28 6.56 -0.19 11.54
N PRO A 29 6.37 0.57 10.45
CA PRO A 29 7.17 1.75 10.17
C PRO A 29 6.90 2.87 11.19
N ASN A 30 7.88 3.75 11.41
CA ASN A 30 7.69 4.93 12.23
C ASN A 30 8.37 6.14 11.57
N ALA A 31 7.57 6.97 10.92
CA ALA A 31 8.03 8.18 10.25
C ALA A 31 8.42 9.30 11.22
N GLN A 32 8.15 9.16 12.52
CA GLN A 32 8.42 10.18 13.55
C GLN A 32 7.80 11.55 13.22
N GLY A 33 6.65 11.54 12.53
CA GLY A 33 5.95 12.75 12.08
C GLY A 33 6.50 13.37 10.79
N ASN A 34 7.55 12.80 10.19
CA ASN A 34 8.02 13.23 8.88
C ASN A 34 6.99 12.88 7.80
N PRO A 35 6.80 13.77 6.81
CA PRO A 35 6.07 13.46 5.59
C PRO A 35 6.59 12.20 4.90
N VAL A 36 5.72 11.47 4.21
CA VAL A 36 6.08 10.26 3.45
C VAL A 36 5.38 10.17 2.10
N PHE A 37 6.06 9.52 1.16
CA PHE A 37 5.49 8.96 -0.06
C PHE A 37 4.98 7.55 0.22
N ILE A 38 3.84 7.18 -0.35
CA ILE A 38 3.31 5.80 -0.32
C ILE A 38 3.27 5.28 -1.75
N LEU A 39 4.31 4.55 -2.13
CA LEU A 39 4.56 4.14 -3.52
C LEU A 39 4.22 2.67 -3.70
N ASN A 40 3.46 2.32 -4.74
CA ASN A 40 3.30 0.92 -5.11
C ASN A 40 4.60 0.35 -5.69
N GLU A 41 5.04 -0.82 -5.22
CA GLU A 41 6.32 -1.40 -5.63
C GLU A 41 6.35 -1.87 -7.08
N ALA A 42 5.21 -2.30 -7.62
CA ALA A 42 5.15 -2.84 -8.98
C ALA A 42 4.95 -1.76 -10.04
N THR A 43 4.09 -0.78 -9.79
CA THR A 43 3.75 0.25 -10.77
C THR A 43 4.54 1.53 -10.58
N GLY A 44 5.10 1.76 -9.38
CA GLY A 44 5.73 3.01 -9.01
C GLY A 44 4.73 4.17 -8.85
N LEU A 45 3.41 3.92 -8.88
CA LEU A 45 2.40 4.94 -8.65
C LEU A 45 2.36 5.33 -7.17
N GLU A 46 2.17 6.62 -6.90
CA GLU A 46 1.99 7.16 -5.56
C GLU A 46 0.51 7.27 -5.20
N TRP A 47 0.18 7.09 -3.93
CA TRP A 47 -1.11 7.53 -3.41
C TRP A 47 -1.23 9.05 -3.52
N ALA A 48 -2.34 9.55 -4.04
CA ALA A 48 -2.59 10.98 -4.18
C ALA A 48 -4.06 11.34 -3.98
N ALA A 49 -4.33 12.53 -3.49
CA ALA A 49 -5.68 13.05 -3.27
C ALA A 49 -5.91 14.39 -3.99
N PRO A 50 -5.96 14.41 -5.33
CA PRO A 50 -5.94 15.65 -6.12
C PRO A 50 -7.18 16.51 -5.96
N ASN A 51 -8.30 15.96 -5.50
CA ASN A 51 -9.59 16.66 -5.44
C ASN A 51 -10.37 16.43 -4.14
N MET A 52 -9.74 15.89 -3.08
CA MET A 52 -10.35 15.62 -1.77
C MET A 52 -11.57 14.67 -1.77
N PHE A 53 -11.94 14.07 -2.89
CA PHE A 53 -13.05 13.12 -2.96
C PHE A 53 -12.54 11.69 -2.87
N ASN A 54 -11.52 11.36 -3.68
CA ASN A 54 -10.99 10.00 -3.77
C ASN A 54 -9.48 10.04 -3.61
N ILE A 55 -8.91 9.01 -3.00
CA ILE A 55 -7.48 8.74 -3.09
C ILE A 55 -7.26 7.87 -4.32
N ILE A 56 -6.39 8.31 -5.21
CA ILE A 56 -6.06 7.64 -6.47
C ILE A 56 -4.58 7.29 -6.53
N GLY A 57 -4.19 6.49 -7.53
CA GLY A 57 -2.80 6.40 -7.95
C GLY A 57 -2.41 7.52 -8.90
N GLU A 58 -1.25 8.14 -8.72
CA GLU A 58 -0.70 9.07 -9.71
C GLU A 58 0.74 8.72 -10.13
N PRO A 59 1.18 9.13 -11.34
CA PRO A 59 2.55 8.90 -11.77
C PRO A 59 3.54 9.58 -10.82
N TYR A 60 4.41 8.79 -10.21
CA TYR A 60 5.45 9.32 -9.35
C TYR A 60 6.48 10.10 -10.19
N ALA A 61 6.45 11.43 -10.08
CA ALA A 61 7.33 12.31 -10.84
C ALA A 61 8.74 12.44 -10.24
N GLY A 62 9.05 11.71 -9.16
CA GLY A 62 10.41 11.61 -8.61
C GLY A 62 10.93 12.87 -7.91
N SER A 63 10.15 13.95 -7.80
CA SER A 63 10.52 15.07 -6.93
C SER A 63 10.21 14.68 -5.48
N LEU A 64 11.22 14.15 -4.80
CA LEU A 64 11.23 13.89 -3.35
C LEU A 64 10.98 15.13 -2.47
N GLU A 65 10.73 16.30 -3.06
CA GLU A 65 10.65 17.58 -2.36
C GLU A 65 9.34 17.77 -1.58
N PHE A 66 8.25 17.08 -1.95
CA PHE A 66 6.94 17.30 -1.34
C PHE A 66 6.14 15.99 -1.17
N PRO A 67 6.45 15.17 -0.14
CA PRO A 67 5.64 14.00 0.18
C PRO A 67 4.22 14.42 0.60
N GLY A 68 3.20 13.69 0.14
CA GLY A 68 1.79 14.05 0.34
C GLY A 68 1.18 13.63 1.69
N TRP A 69 1.82 12.71 2.42
CA TRP A 69 1.15 12.00 3.51
C TRP A 69 1.90 12.10 4.84
N LYS A 70 1.16 12.02 5.95
CA LYS A 70 1.69 11.66 7.27
C LYS A 70 1.06 10.37 7.74
N ILE A 71 1.86 9.53 8.40
CA ILE A 71 1.40 8.26 8.96
C ILE A 71 1.62 8.20 10.48
N PRO A 72 0.95 9.06 11.28
CA PRO A 72 1.11 9.03 12.73
C PRO A 72 0.55 7.73 13.30
N GLN A 73 1.25 7.17 14.29
CA GLN A 73 0.72 6.05 15.08
C GLN A 73 -0.40 6.54 15.99
N THR A 74 -1.48 5.77 16.10
CA THR A 74 -2.63 6.07 16.99
C THR A 74 -2.28 5.95 18.48
N GLY A 75 -1.19 5.23 18.80
CA GLY A 75 -0.83 4.87 20.17
C GLY A 75 -1.56 3.63 20.71
N GLU A 76 -2.38 2.97 19.90
CA GLU A 76 -3.10 1.74 20.26
C GLU A 76 -2.23 0.47 20.07
N PHE A 77 -2.63 -0.62 20.76
CA PHE A 77 -2.11 -1.96 20.52
C PHE A 77 -3.21 -2.86 19.95
N PRO A 78 -2.96 -3.57 18.82
CA PRO A 78 -1.73 -3.60 18.03
C PRO A 78 -1.47 -2.26 17.31
N THR A 79 -0.20 -2.00 16.94
CA THR A 79 0.22 -0.75 16.29
C THR A 79 -0.65 -0.45 15.07
N SER A 80 -1.24 0.75 15.07
CA SER A 80 -2.12 1.23 14.01
C SER A 80 -1.86 2.71 13.70
N TYR A 81 -2.38 3.16 12.57
CA TYR A 81 -2.02 4.43 11.95
C TYR A 81 -3.26 5.18 11.46
N PHE A 82 -3.21 6.50 11.54
CA PHE A 82 -3.94 7.35 10.59
C PHE A 82 -3.06 7.57 9.35
N ILE A 83 -3.68 7.91 8.21
CA ILE A 83 -2.96 8.29 6.98
C ILE A 83 -3.52 9.65 6.58
N GLU A 84 -2.85 10.70 7.03
CA GLU A 84 -3.32 12.09 6.94
C GLU A 84 -2.77 12.77 5.70
N ASP A 85 -3.62 13.53 5.01
CA ASP A 85 -3.21 14.38 3.89
C ASP A 85 -2.51 15.64 4.40
N ILE A 86 -1.33 15.93 3.87
CA ILE A 86 -0.56 17.14 4.22
C ILE A 86 -1.15 18.37 3.55
N ALA A 87 -1.66 18.23 2.32
CA ALA A 87 -2.19 19.36 1.56
C ALA A 87 -3.48 19.92 2.20
N THR A 88 -4.26 19.06 2.85
CA THR A 88 -5.54 19.38 3.49
C THR A 88 -5.53 18.98 4.97
N PRO A 89 -4.96 19.80 5.86
CA PRO A 89 -4.88 19.50 7.28
C PRO A 89 -6.25 19.18 7.90
N GLY A 90 -6.32 18.10 8.67
CA GLY A 90 -7.56 17.62 9.28
C GLY A 90 -8.33 16.62 8.42
N MET A 91 -7.82 16.23 7.25
CA MET A 91 -8.35 15.13 6.44
C MET A 91 -7.49 13.88 6.58
N THR A 92 -8.12 12.71 6.59
CA THR A 92 -7.47 11.40 6.68
C THR A 92 -8.07 10.43 5.67
N ALA A 93 -7.26 9.46 5.24
CA ALA A 93 -7.73 8.35 4.44
C ALA A 93 -8.86 7.61 5.19
N THR A 94 -9.97 7.40 4.49
CA THR A 94 -11.19 6.84 5.05
C THR A 94 -11.77 5.84 4.08
N ILE A 95 -12.14 4.65 4.56
CA ILE A 95 -12.80 3.65 3.73
C ILE A 95 -14.30 3.93 3.71
N ASN A 96 -14.82 4.27 2.52
CA ASN A 96 -16.23 4.51 2.27
C ASN A 96 -16.72 3.56 1.17
N ALA A 97 -17.68 2.70 1.51
CA ALA A 97 -18.29 1.75 0.58
C ALA A 97 -17.31 0.86 -0.23
N GLY A 98 -16.09 0.66 0.26
CA GLY A 98 -15.07 -0.15 -0.40
C GLY A 98 -13.95 0.65 -1.08
N GLU A 99 -14.11 1.97 -1.19
CA GLU A 99 -13.15 2.89 -1.78
C GLU A 99 -12.42 3.67 -0.68
N LEU A 100 -11.23 4.15 -1.00
CA LEU A 100 -10.43 4.96 -0.10
C LEU A 100 -10.55 6.43 -0.52
N ASP A 101 -11.11 7.23 0.37
CA ASP A 101 -11.45 8.64 0.16
C ASP A 101 -10.76 9.50 1.22
N LEU A 102 -10.81 10.82 1.07
CA LEU A 102 -10.49 11.73 2.16
C LEU A 102 -11.77 12.10 2.92
N ASP A 103 -11.72 11.97 4.24
CA ASP A 103 -12.77 12.48 5.13
C ASP A 103 -12.15 13.19 6.32
N THR A 104 -12.97 13.95 7.05
CA THR A 104 -12.57 14.66 8.25
C THR A 104 -12.04 13.66 9.28
N LEU A 105 -10.85 13.93 9.81
CA LEU A 105 -10.23 13.13 10.84
C LEU A 105 -11.13 13.09 12.09
N ASN A 106 -11.56 11.89 12.47
CA ASN A 106 -12.20 11.62 13.73
C ASN A 106 -11.18 11.00 14.71
N ASN A 107 -10.84 11.75 15.75
CA ASN A 107 -9.88 11.34 16.79
C ASN A 107 -10.52 10.53 17.93
N GLU A 108 -11.80 10.15 17.82
CA GLU A 108 -12.42 9.25 18.77
C GLU A 108 -11.75 7.87 18.75
N ILE A 109 -11.61 7.28 19.93
CA ILE A 109 -11.05 5.93 20.12
C ILE A 109 -11.93 4.94 19.33
N PHE A 110 -11.34 4.17 18.41
CA PHE A 110 -12.00 3.25 17.47
C PHE A 110 -12.76 3.88 16.29
N GLN A 111 -12.04 4.40 15.29
CA GLN A 111 -12.57 4.66 13.94
C GLN A 111 -12.22 3.52 12.98
N PRO A 112 -13.07 2.48 12.82
CA PRO A 112 -12.71 1.27 12.08
C PRO A 112 -12.46 1.52 10.57
N ASN A 113 -12.92 2.64 10.03
CA ASN A 113 -12.75 3.03 8.63
C ASN A 113 -11.61 4.05 8.40
N GLN A 114 -11.05 4.67 9.45
CA GLN A 114 -9.98 5.68 9.35
C GLN A 114 -8.64 5.21 9.93
N VAL A 115 -8.63 4.05 10.59
CA VAL A 115 -7.44 3.48 11.21
C VAL A 115 -6.96 2.31 10.36
N PHE A 116 -5.65 2.26 10.13
CA PHE A 116 -4.99 1.27 9.26
C PHE A 116 -3.91 0.50 10.00
N THR A 117 -3.68 -0.74 9.58
CA THR A 117 -2.48 -1.50 9.89
C THR A 117 -1.50 -1.37 8.74
N ILE A 118 -0.23 -1.10 9.06
CA ILE A 118 0.87 -1.13 8.09
C ILE A 118 1.88 -2.17 8.56
N SER A 119 2.06 -3.22 7.76
CA SER A 119 2.95 -4.34 8.06
C SER A 119 3.95 -4.51 6.94
N CYS A 120 5.24 -4.39 7.23
CA CYS A 120 6.29 -4.36 6.23
C CYS A 120 7.31 -5.48 6.42
N THR A 121 7.99 -5.86 5.33
CA THR A 121 9.11 -6.81 5.39
C THR A 121 10.42 -6.18 5.85
N PHE A 122 10.53 -4.85 5.71
CA PHE A 122 11.68 -4.06 6.13
C PHE A 122 11.20 -2.72 6.68
N CYS A 123 11.83 -2.25 7.76
CA CYS A 123 11.65 -0.92 8.33
C CYS A 123 13.02 -0.36 8.69
N GLY A 124 13.37 0.75 8.07
CA GLY A 124 14.54 1.55 8.41
C GLY A 124 14.31 2.41 9.65
N THR A 125 15.39 3.01 10.12
CA THR A 125 15.39 3.96 11.25
C THR A 125 15.78 5.38 10.83
N ASP A 126 16.26 5.54 9.59
CA ASP A 126 16.64 6.84 9.04
C ASP A 126 15.41 7.48 8.41
N VAL A 127 14.97 8.59 9.00
CA VAL A 127 13.80 9.36 8.57
C VAL A 127 14.20 10.62 7.79
N SER A 128 15.45 10.70 7.33
CA SER A 128 15.91 11.82 6.51
C SER A 128 15.19 11.82 5.16
N PRO A 129 14.88 13.00 4.59
CA PRO A 129 14.19 13.08 3.29
C PRO A 129 14.91 12.32 2.18
N GLY A 130 14.15 11.58 1.38
CA GLY A 130 14.60 10.73 0.27
C GLY A 130 14.94 9.29 0.64
N ASN A 131 14.92 8.92 1.91
CA ASN A 131 15.27 7.57 2.34
C ASN A 131 14.08 6.62 2.34
N ILE A 132 14.36 5.34 2.13
CA ILE A 132 13.37 4.27 2.29
C ILE A 132 13.15 4.05 3.79
N LEU A 133 11.99 4.47 4.28
CA LEU A 133 11.54 4.21 5.64
C LEU A 133 11.09 2.76 5.80
N ALA A 134 10.39 2.20 4.80
CA ALA A 134 9.95 0.80 4.84
C ALA A 134 9.65 0.25 3.44
N SER A 135 9.75 -1.07 3.29
CA SER A 135 9.44 -1.76 2.03
C SER A 135 8.82 -3.14 2.24
N GLY A 136 8.15 -3.63 1.18
CA GLY A 136 7.28 -4.78 1.22
C GLY A 136 6.09 -4.57 2.15
N CYS A 137 5.55 -3.35 2.18
CA CYS A 137 4.48 -2.96 3.09
C CYS A 137 3.11 -3.35 2.55
N VAL A 138 2.30 -3.95 3.40
CA VAL A 138 0.89 -4.19 3.17
C VAL A 138 0.10 -3.25 4.08
N ILE A 139 -0.79 -2.46 3.47
CA ILE A 139 -1.65 -1.50 4.15
C ILE A 139 -3.08 -2.04 4.12
N GLY A 140 -3.76 -2.07 5.25
CA GLY A 140 -5.13 -2.58 5.35
C GLY A 140 -5.93 -1.91 6.46
N PRO A 141 -7.28 -2.00 6.42
CA PRO A 141 -8.12 -1.47 7.49
C PRO A 141 -7.81 -2.15 8.82
N PHE A 142 -7.82 -1.37 9.88
CA PHE A 142 -7.71 -1.89 11.24
C PHE A 142 -8.87 -2.82 11.57
N ASN A 143 -8.57 -3.93 12.25
CA ASN A 143 -9.51 -5.01 12.61
C ASN A 143 -10.19 -5.74 11.44
N VAL A 144 -9.71 -5.57 10.19
CA VAL A 144 -10.17 -6.37 9.05
C VAL A 144 -9.04 -7.29 8.58
N SER A 145 -9.04 -8.51 9.10
CA SER A 145 -7.94 -9.48 8.93
C SER A 145 -7.68 -9.95 7.49
N ASN A 146 -8.58 -9.69 6.55
CA ASN A 146 -8.46 -10.11 5.16
C ASN A 146 -8.77 -8.96 4.20
N ALA A 147 -8.23 -7.78 4.45
CA ALA A 147 -8.37 -6.64 3.56
C ALA A 147 -7.04 -5.90 3.37
N CYS A 148 -6.74 -5.57 2.12
CA CYS A 148 -5.60 -4.77 1.73
C CYS A 148 -6.06 -3.65 0.82
N ILE A 149 -5.45 -2.48 0.98
CA ILE A 149 -5.59 -1.38 0.06
C ILE A 149 -4.83 -1.74 -1.20
N ARG A 150 -5.47 -1.51 -2.33
CA ARG A 150 -4.94 -1.80 -3.66
C ARG A 150 -5.01 -0.53 -4.50
N ILE A 151 -3.90 -0.24 -5.18
CA ILE A 151 -3.90 0.77 -6.24
C ILE A 151 -4.53 0.18 -7.50
N GLY A 152 -5.33 0.99 -8.21
CA GLY A 152 -5.90 0.60 -9.49
C GLY A 152 -4.82 0.22 -10.52
N PRO A 153 -5.19 -0.51 -11.59
CA PRO A 153 -4.26 -0.86 -12.67
C PRO A 153 -3.67 0.37 -13.36
N ASP A 154 -4.38 1.50 -13.35
CA ASP A 154 -4.00 2.74 -14.02
C ASP A 154 -4.02 3.93 -13.06
N ALA A 155 -3.27 4.98 -13.39
CA ALA A 155 -3.34 6.24 -12.68
C ALA A 155 -4.75 6.87 -12.82
N GLY A 156 -5.24 7.49 -11.75
CA GLY A 156 -6.59 8.07 -11.71
C GLY A 156 -7.68 7.12 -11.21
N ASP A 157 -7.42 5.81 -11.12
CA ASP A 157 -8.36 4.88 -10.52
C ASP A 157 -8.36 5.04 -8.99
N PRO A 158 -9.55 5.05 -8.35
CA PRO A 158 -9.65 5.06 -6.89
C PRO A 158 -8.94 3.86 -6.26
N LEU A 159 -8.25 4.12 -5.15
CA LEU A 159 -7.77 3.07 -4.27
C LEU A 159 -8.96 2.40 -3.60
N ARG A 160 -8.88 1.08 -3.43
CA ARG A 160 -9.98 0.28 -2.89
C ARG A 160 -9.46 -0.79 -1.96
N ASN A 161 -10.26 -1.17 -0.96
CA ASN A 161 -9.94 -2.31 -0.13
C ASN A 161 -10.47 -3.60 -0.77
N PHE A 162 -9.58 -4.58 -0.94
CA PHE A 162 -9.92 -5.90 -1.49
C PHE A 162 -9.52 -7.02 -0.55
N GLY A 163 -10.11 -8.20 -0.76
CA GLY A 163 -9.71 -9.43 -0.07
C GLY A 163 -8.22 -9.74 -0.27
N CYS A 164 -7.50 -9.95 0.83
CA CYS A 164 -6.03 -10.07 0.84
C CYS A 164 -5.51 -11.48 1.14
N SER A 165 -6.29 -12.50 0.77
CA SER A 165 -5.92 -13.91 0.99
C SER A 165 -4.62 -14.32 0.28
N THR A 166 -4.23 -13.56 -0.73
CA THR A 166 -2.92 -13.64 -1.38
C THR A 166 -2.56 -12.23 -1.78
N VAL A 167 -1.50 -11.68 -1.16
CA VAL A 167 -0.99 -10.35 -1.47
C VAL A 167 -0.53 -10.31 -2.92
N ARG A 168 -1.05 -9.33 -3.66
CA ARG A 168 -0.72 -9.08 -5.07
C ARG A 168 0.25 -7.91 -5.18
N ASP A 169 0.93 -7.81 -6.31
CA ASP A 169 1.96 -6.79 -6.50
C ASP A 169 1.40 -5.35 -6.39
N ASN A 170 0.13 -5.14 -6.75
CA ASN A 170 -0.55 -3.85 -6.60
C ASN A 170 -1.10 -3.56 -5.19
N GLU A 171 -0.75 -4.39 -4.21
CA GLU A 171 -1.09 -4.27 -2.78
C GLU A 171 0.17 -4.14 -1.91
N VAL A 172 1.35 -4.09 -2.54
CA VAL A 172 2.65 -3.96 -1.87
C VAL A 172 3.19 -2.55 -2.09
N TYR A 173 3.63 -1.92 -1.01
CA TYR A 173 4.05 -0.53 -1.00
C TYR A 173 5.46 -0.36 -0.41
N THR A 174 6.18 0.63 -0.92
CA THR A 174 7.36 1.23 -0.29
C THR A 174 6.96 2.58 0.30
N ILE A 175 7.40 2.84 1.53
CA ILE A 175 7.21 4.12 2.23
C ILE A 175 8.56 4.83 2.26
N MET A 176 8.61 6.05 1.72
CA MET A 176 9.83 6.88 1.69
C MET A 176 9.58 8.18 2.41
N THR A 177 10.56 8.67 3.17
CA THR A 177 10.55 10.03 3.75
C THR A 177 11.04 11.07 2.77
#